data_AF-A0A1V6HAE5-F1
#
_entry.id   AF-A0A1V6HAE5-F1
#
_cell.length_a   1.000
_cell.length_b   1.000
_cell.length_c   1.000
_cell.angle_alpha   90.00
_cell.angle_beta   90.00
_cell.angle_gamma   90.00
#
_symmetry.space_group_name_H-M   'P 1'
#
loop_
_entity.id
_entity.type
_entity.pdbx_description
1 polymer ?
#
loop_
_entity_poly.entity_id
_entity_poly.type
_entity_poly.pdbx_seq_one_letter_code
_entity_poly.pdbx_strand_id
1 'polypeptide(L)'
;MTGHIELSVPLDTPERLTLQMVSPPQGLRVGFFNREVVFTNQGRLVLDILPNGTIVLSGVSLWDGQKTFELCGIVANPDGKMKLLAKGAIGAYGLRAFKDLVSSAEGYVYLDGAGLYLEGVPQGCSSSILEGKGPIEITGSLDSFPLVNGVLRFGTINVGLRRMADIISFQSGGRIILTAGKRQRAKIDPDNWIRGTFGDGAFSIFGEVSLKGLLPNKGEIGLTGSGIRLTSPGEFYVVANPNLNVKFAGMADSGMSDVLITGQLAVIDGAYHKNFDVMKKAFSGFTGRRVAARTGRSLVAAVPWLETARLDVGVTGSKFGVRSKVIVGSTDLELGMDLRLKGTILNPELWNRVEIVPGGKVTYDVVRRQFEVTRGTLDFSGPIMEPIVDVTARTRVEYSGASTDTLVAASRFTPDDFGGMGGDDAVLITLNVSGRYPDVDIELSSNSKSLTQTDLQYLLLTGSTQSDSGLQMEGSFNVGLLTEDVTNLLTNVLLGSFVDAINFGVTPTGGVNVDVMAHMGSRLKFDTKVLQGQGTSRFSAGFHVRLTDRLSLQGKVRGVEQSMDPDEIGQTYETKLRYRIPID
;
A
#
# COMPACT_ATOMS: atom_id res chain seq x y z
N MET A 1 31.18 19.33 -26.05
CA MET A 1 31.06 20.75 -25.65
C MET A 1 31.92 21.55 -26.61
N THR A 2 31.39 22.64 -27.16
CA THR A 2 32.18 23.62 -27.90
C THR A 2 32.20 24.90 -27.07
N GLY A 3 33.37 25.26 -26.57
CA GLY A 3 33.58 26.46 -25.75
C GLY A 3 34.94 27.06 -26.07
N HIS A 4 35.04 28.38 -25.99
CA HIS A 4 36.29 29.12 -26.10
C HIS A 4 36.55 29.80 -24.76
N ILE A 5 37.80 29.72 -24.29
CA ILE A 5 38.26 30.43 -23.10
C ILE A 5 39.16 31.54 -23.60
N GLU A 6 38.80 32.78 -23.28
CA GLU A 6 39.57 33.98 -23.60
C GLU A 6 40.13 34.53 -22.29
N LEU A 7 41.47 34.59 -22.21
CA LEU A 7 42.19 35.16 -21.09
C LEU A 7 42.83 36.47 -21.55
N SER A 8 42.40 37.59 -20.97
CA SER A 8 42.95 38.91 -21.25
C SER A 8 43.72 39.41 -20.03
N VAL A 9 45.04 39.58 -20.21
CA VAL A 9 45.97 40.14 -19.22
C VAL A 9 46.51 41.46 -19.77
N PRO A 10 46.06 42.63 -19.27
CA PRO A 10 46.57 43.92 -19.70
C PRO A 10 48.05 44.06 -19.32
N LEU A 11 48.91 44.40 -20.29
CA LEU A 11 50.35 44.56 -20.09
C LEU A 11 50.70 45.67 -19.08
N ASP A 12 49.82 46.66 -18.93
CA ASP A 12 50.05 47.85 -18.11
C ASP A 12 49.53 47.70 -16.67
N THR A 13 48.69 46.68 -16.42
CA THR A 13 48.09 46.39 -15.10
C THR A 13 47.92 44.87 -14.91
N PRO A 14 49.02 44.13 -14.66
CA PRO A 14 48.99 42.67 -14.56
C PRO A 14 48.11 42.12 -13.43
N GLU A 15 47.69 42.97 -12.48
CA GLU A 15 46.73 42.64 -11.41
C GLU A 15 45.27 42.55 -11.90
N ARG A 16 44.95 43.00 -13.12
CA ARG A 16 43.59 42.98 -13.68
C ARG A 16 43.42 41.82 -14.66
N LEU A 17 43.38 40.61 -14.13
CA LEU A 17 43.07 39.42 -14.92
C LEU A 17 41.58 39.40 -15.25
N THR A 18 41.25 39.35 -16.54
CA THR A 18 39.88 39.09 -17.00
C THR A 18 39.85 37.73 -17.68
N LEU A 19 38.97 36.85 -17.20
CA LEU A 19 38.74 35.54 -17.79
C LEU A 19 37.33 35.51 -18.33
N GLN A 20 37.18 35.21 -19.61
CA GLN A 20 35.89 35.06 -20.25
C GLN A 20 35.76 33.63 -20.79
N MET A 21 34.68 32.94 -20.43
CA MET A 21 34.32 31.66 -21.01
C MET A 21 33.08 31.83 -21.88
N VAL A 22 33.21 31.54 -23.17
CA VAL A 22 32.13 31.70 -24.15
C VAL A 22 31.75 30.35 -24.72
N SER A 23 30.45 30.07 -24.78
CA SER A 23 29.91 28.99 -25.62
C SER A 23 28.93 29.58 -26.62
N PRO A 24 29.08 29.28 -27.93
CA PRO A 24 28.16 29.79 -28.94
C PRO A 24 26.74 29.22 -28.72
N PRO A 25 25.72 29.82 -29.37
CA PRO A 25 24.39 29.22 -29.46
C PRO A 25 24.48 27.73 -29.82
N GLN A 26 23.72 26.90 -29.11
CA GLN A 26 23.68 25.45 -29.20
C GLN A 26 24.98 24.71 -28.81
N GLY A 27 26.02 25.44 -28.38
CA GLY A 27 27.32 24.89 -27.99
C GLY A 27 27.33 24.19 -26.63
N LEU A 28 26.39 24.56 -25.74
CA LEU A 28 26.09 23.88 -24.49
C LEU A 28 24.84 23.01 -24.66
N ARG A 29 25.01 21.70 -24.40
CA ARG A 29 23.91 20.73 -24.33
C ARG A 29 24.01 19.96 -23.02
N VAL A 30 22.91 19.91 -22.27
CA VAL A 30 22.83 19.20 -20.99
C VAL A 30 21.79 18.10 -21.11
N GLY A 31 22.25 16.84 -21.06
CA GLY A 31 21.39 15.67 -21.13
C GLY A 31 21.06 15.13 -19.74
N PHE A 32 19.79 14.89 -19.47
CA PHE A 32 19.29 14.21 -18.26
C PHE A 32 18.66 12.86 -18.63
N PHE A 33 18.55 11.96 -17.65
CA PHE A 33 17.87 10.66 -17.79
C PHE A 33 18.33 9.88 -19.02
N ASN A 34 19.64 9.61 -19.13
CA ASN A 34 20.22 8.93 -20.29
C ASN A 34 19.96 9.64 -21.64
N ARG A 35 19.88 10.98 -21.63
CA ARG A 35 19.61 11.85 -22.79
C ARG A 35 18.17 11.80 -23.33
N GLU A 36 17.22 11.29 -22.54
CA GLU A 36 15.80 11.42 -22.87
C GLU A 36 15.33 12.87 -22.85
N VAL A 37 15.93 13.70 -21.98
CA VAL A 37 15.72 15.15 -21.96
C VAL A 37 17.05 15.81 -22.27
N VAL A 38 17.09 16.64 -23.31
CA VAL A 38 18.29 17.38 -23.70
C VAL A 38 17.97 18.86 -23.73
N PHE A 39 18.55 19.60 -22.81
CA PHE A 39 18.54 21.05 -22.88
C PHE A 39 19.61 21.51 -23.85
N THR A 40 19.22 22.39 -24.76
CA THR A 40 20.13 23.07 -25.67
C THR A 40 20.14 24.54 -25.31
N ASN A 41 21.31 25.10 -24.99
CA ASN A 41 21.42 26.52 -24.74
C ASN A 41 21.28 27.28 -26.07
N GLN A 42 20.21 28.04 -26.25
CA GLN A 42 19.98 28.83 -27.47
C GLN A 42 20.73 30.16 -27.45
N GLY A 43 21.08 30.67 -26.27
CA GLY A 43 21.85 31.90 -26.12
C GLY A 43 23.36 31.69 -26.33
N ARG A 44 24.07 32.79 -26.58
CA ARG A 44 25.53 32.83 -26.46
C ARG A 44 25.86 32.90 -24.97
N LEU A 45 26.23 31.77 -24.39
CA LEU A 45 26.66 31.72 -22.99
C LEU A 45 27.96 32.49 -22.83
N VAL A 46 27.98 33.41 -21.88
CA VAL A 46 29.19 34.12 -21.46
C VAL A 46 29.28 34.08 -19.95
N LEU A 47 30.40 33.59 -19.43
CA LEU A 47 30.80 33.73 -18.04
C LEU A 47 32.01 34.66 -17.97
N ASP A 48 31.81 35.85 -17.40
CA ASP A 48 32.85 36.87 -17.26
C ASP A 48 33.35 36.91 -15.82
N ILE A 49 34.66 36.77 -15.62
CA ILE A 49 35.33 37.05 -14.35
C ILE A 49 35.98 38.42 -14.46
N LEU A 50 35.37 39.40 -13.78
CA LEU A 50 35.80 40.79 -13.76
C LEU A 50 37.04 40.98 -12.86
N PRO A 51 37.83 42.06 -13.05
CA PRO A 51 39.05 42.27 -12.27
C PRO A 51 38.85 42.37 -10.76
N ASN A 52 37.65 42.75 -10.32
CA ASN A 52 37.31 42.81 -8.91
C ASN A 52 36.95 41.43 -8.31
N GLY A 53 36.98 40.35 -9.11
CA GLY A 53 36.59 38.99 -8.72
C GLY A 53 35.11 38.67 -8.93
N THR A 54 34.31 39.59 -9.48
CA THR A 54 32.89 39.34 -9.76
C THR A 54 32.73 38.39 -10.95
N ILE A 55 31.94 37.35 -10.77
CA ILE A 55 31.57 36.38 -11.81
C ILE A 55 30.17 36.72 -12.33
N VAL A 56 30.09 37.12 -13.59
CA VAL A 56 28.84 37.48 -14.28
C VAL A 56 28.46 36.38 -15.27
N LEU A 57 27.19 36.00 -15.28
CA LEU A 57 26.59 35.02 -16.17
C LEU A 57 25.58 35.70 -17.08
N SER A 58 25.74 35.50 -18.40
CA SER A 58 24.79 35.98 -19.40
C SER A 58 24.56 34.94 -20.49
N GLY A 59 23.40 35.07 -21.18
CA GLY A 59 23.07 34.24 -22.34
C GLY A 59 22.77 32.76 -22.05
N VAL A 60 22.39 32.42 -20.80
CA VAL A 60 21.75 31.12 -20.51
C VAL A 60 20.28 31.20 -20.91
N SER A 61 19.92 30.42 -21.92
CA SER A 61 18.57 30.24 -22.44
C SER A 61 18.43 28.77 -22.82
N LEU A 62 18.08 27.93 -21.86
CA LEU A 62 18.00 26.49 -21.99
C LEU A 62 16.65 26.08 -22.57
N TRP A 63 16.67 25.55 -23.79
CA TRP A 63 15.48 25.01 -24.46
C TRP A 63 15.45 23.49 -24.36
N ASP A 64 14.33 22.93 -23.88
CA ASP A 64 14.15 21.49 -23.65
C ASP A 64 13.47 20.74 -24.80
N GLY A 65 13.13 21.45 -25.89
CA GLY A 65 12.31 20.92 -26.98
C GLY A 65 10.94 21.60 -27.11
N GLN A 66 10.42 22.19 -26.03
CA GLN A 66 9.10 22.81 -26.01
C GLN A 66 9.07 24.18 -25.32
N LYS A 67 9.79 24.33 -24.21
CA LYS A 67 9.85 25.55 -23.41
C LYS A 67 11.30 25.98 -23.16
N THR A 68 11.43 27.24 -22.79
CA THR A 68 12.71 27.87 -22.53
C THR A 68 12.79 28.29 -21.07
N PHE A 69 13.95 28.07 -20.47
CA PHE A 69 14.35 28.56 -19.16
C PHE A 69 15.54 29.50 -19.32
N GLU A 70 15.44 30.71 -18.81
CA GLU A 70 16.48 31.75 -18.89
C GLU A 70 17.07 32.00 -17.51
N LEU A 71 18.38 32.22 -17.46
CA LEU A 71 19.13 32.55 -16.25
C LEU A 71 20.22 33.57 -16.56
N CYS A 72 20.36 34.59 -15.73
CA CYS A 72 21.42 35.59 -15.89
C CYS A 72 21.70 36.29 -14.56
N GLY A 73 22.80 37.03 -14.49
CA GLY A 73 23.12 37.90 -13.36
C GLY A 73 24.51 37.65 -12.79
N ILE A 74 24.70 37.96 -11.52
CA ILE A 74 25.96 37.80 -10.80
C ILE A 74 25.94 36.45 -10.08
N VAL A 75 26.84 35.55 -10.46
CA VAL A 75 27.00 34.22 -9.84
C VAL A 75 27.70 34.33 -8.49
N ALA A 76 28.73 35.18 -8.43
CA ALA A 76 29.45 35.48 -7.19
C ALA A 76 30.06 36.88 -7.32
N ASN A 77 29.79 37.75 -6.34
CA ASN A 77 30.51 39.01 -6.17
C ASN A 77 31.77 38.77 -5.30
N PRO A 78 32.60 39.79 -5.04
CA PRO A 78 33.82 39.64 -4.23
C PRO A 78 33.54 39.18 -2.79
N ASP A 79 32.33 39.43 -2.28
CA ASP A 79 31.87 38.96 -0.96
C ASP A 79 31.27 37.54 -1.01
N GLY A 80 31.35 36.85 -2.16
CA GLY A 80 30.77 35.51 -2.35
C GLY A 80 29.24 35.49 -2.46
N LYS A 81 28.60 36.64 -2.64
CA LYS A 81 27.14 36.77 -2.80
C LYS A 81 26.71 36.68 -4.26
N MET A 82 25.59 36.00 -4.48
CA MET A 82 24.95 35.86 -5.78
C MET A 82 23.72 36.75 -5.90
N LYS A 83 23.43 37.16 -7.13
CA LYS A 83 22.17 37.80 -7.54
C LYS A 83 21.85 37.40 -8.97
N LEU A 84 21.01 36.38 -9.11
CA LEU A 84 20.58 35.84 -10.40
C LEU A 84 19.08 36.09 -10.60
N LEU A 85 18.69 36.27 -11.86
CA LEU A 85 17.31 36.32 -12.29
C LEU A 85 17.01 35.10 -13.17
N ALA A 86 15.90 34.43 -12.87
CA ALA A 86 15.45 33.24 -13.57
C ALA A 86 14.02 33.42 -14.11
N LYS A 87 13.78 33.03 -15.35
CA LYS A 87 12.46 33.17 -16.00
C LYS A 87 12.18 32.00 -16.92
N GLY A 88 10.90 31.75 -17.20
CA GLY A 88 10.46 30.76 -18.17
C GLY A 88 9.76 29.59 -17.53
N ALA A 89 10.00 28.37 -18.03
CA ALA A 89 9.35 27.17 -17.51
C ALA A 89 10.34 26.03 -17.26
N ILE A 90 10.07 25.26 -16.21
CA ILE A 90 10.79 24.04 -15.87
C ILE A 90 9.84 22.87 -16.05
N GLY A 91 10.25 21.87 -16.84
CA GLY A 91 9.41 20.69 -17.05
C GLY A 91 9.36 19.77 -15.85
N ALA A 92 8.20 19.14 -15.66
CA ALA A 92 7.92 18.22 -14.56
C ALA A 92 8.72 16.92 -14.65
N TYR A 93 9.39 16.64 -15.77
CA TYR A 93 10.28 15.49 -15.94
C TYR A 93 11.38 15.39 -14.87
N GLY A 94 11.73 16.50 -14.20
CA GLY A 94 12.62 16.48 -13.03
C GLY A 94 12.14 15.55 -11.91
N LEU A 95 10.82 15.36 -11.76
CA LEU A 95 10.24 14.42 -10.79
C LEU A 95 10.65 12.96 -11.05
N ARG A 96 11.09 12.62 -12.27
CA ARG A 96 11.62 11.28 -12.59
C ARG A 96 12.97 10.99 -11.92
N ALA A 97 13.59 11.97 -11.29
CA ALA A 97 14.73 11.75 -10.41
C ALA A 97 14.38 10.82 -9.23
N PHE A 98 13.12 10.82 -8.79
CA PHE A 98 12.57 9.88 -7.81
C PHE A 98 12.23 8.54 -8.47
N LYS A 99 13.27 7.85 -8.98
CA LYS A 99 13.15 6.67 -9.83
C LYS A 99 12.29 5.56 -9.25
N ASP A 100 12.22 5.41 -7.93
CA ASP A 100 11.44 4.36 -7.29
C ASP A 100 9.94 4.66 -7.23
N LEU A 101 9.57 5.95 -7.29
CA LEU A 101 8.20 6.42 -7.13
C LEU A 101 7.56 6.86 -8.45
N VAL A 102 8.28 7.65 -9.26
CA VAL A 102 7.74 8.29 -10.46
C VAL A 102 8.13 7.50 -11.72
N SER A 103 7.12 7.07 -12.49
CA SER A 103 7.30 6.38 -13.77
C SER A 103 7.40 7.37 -14.93
N SER A 104 6.51 8.37 -14.94
CA SER A 104 6.45 9.45 -15.91
C SER A 104 6.07 10.76 -15.23
N ALA A 105 6.54 11.87 -15.78
CA ALA A 105 6.12 13.20 -15.34
C ALA A 105 6.21 14.16 -16.53
N GLU A 106 5.06 14.70 -16.93
CA GLU A 106 4.89 15.55 -18.10
C GLU A 106 4.20 16.86 -17.69
N GLY A 107 4.48 17.94 -18.42
CA GLY A 107 3.96 19.26 -18.09
C GLY A 107 5.02 20.19 -17.52
N TYR A 108 4.60 21.38 -17.09
CA TYR A 108 5.50 22.49 -16.78
C TYR A 108 5.07 23.29 -15.55
N VAL A 109 6.07 23.75 -14.81
CA VAL A 109 5.94 24.81 -13.81
C VAL A 109 6.56 26.08 -14.37
N TYR A 110 5.82 27.18 -14.32
CA TYR A 110 6.25 28.49 -14.80
C TYR A 110 6.82 29.32 -13.66
N LEU A 111 7.90 30.04 -13.95
CA LEU A 111 8.60 30.92 -13.03
C LEU A 111 8.16 32.36 -13.29
N ASP A 112 7.40 32.91 -12.36
CA ASP A 112 6.86 34.27 -12.40
C ASP A 112 7.48 35.10 -11.23
N GLY A 113 7.63 36.41 -11.39
CA GLY A 113 8.08 37.29 -10.31
C GLY A 113 7.05 37.48 -9.20
N ALA A 114 7.51 37.84 -8.01
CA ALA A 114 6.65 38.11 -6.84
C ALA A 114 5.95 39.48 -6.88
N GLY A 115 6.25 40.33 -7.88
CA GLY A 115 5.72 41.68 -8.02
C GLY A 115 6.55 42.51 -9.00
N LEU A 116 6.43 43.84 -8.92
CA LEU A 116 7.29 44.76 -9.66
C LEU A 116 8.73 44.61 -9.15
N TYR A 117 9.64 44.24 -10.04
CA TYR A 117 11.06 44.24 -9.76
C TYR A 117 11.55 45.69 -9.75
N LEU A 118 11.77 46.24 -8.55
CA LEU A 118 12.13 47.65 -8.33
C LEU A 118 13.65 47.88 -8.29
N GLU A 119 14.44 46.82 -8.09
CA GLU A 119 15.89 46.92 -8.15
C GLU A 119 16.35 46.93 -9.62
N GLY A 120 17.48 47.58 -9.93
CA GLY A 120 18.00 47.58 -11.30
C GLY A 120 18.28 46.16 -11.83
N VAL A 121 18.22 46.00 -13.16
CA VAL A 121 18.59 44.74 -13.83
C VAL A 121 20.06 44.43 -13.52
N PRO A 122 20.38 43.25 -12.94
CA PRO A 122 21.76 42.88 -12.64
C PRO A 122 22.63 42.82 -13.90
N GLN A 123 23.92 43.07 -13.76
CA GLN A 123 24.87 42.91 -14.85
C GLN A 123 24.78 41.48 -15.43
N GLY A 124 24.82 41.37 -16.76
CA GLY A 124 24.63 40.10 -17.48
C GLY A 124 23.19 39.78 -17.84
N CYS A 125 22.21 40.49 -17.27
CA CYS A 125 20.81 40.37 -17.66
C CYS A 125 20.39 41.44 -18.67
N SER A 126 19.52 41.06 -19.61
CA SER A 126 18.82 41.97 -20.52
C SER A 126 17.53 42.49 -19.86
N SER A 127 17.09 43.71 -20.21
CA SER A 127 15.81 44.26 -19.75
C SER A 127 14.60 43.39 -20.15
N SER A 128 14.72 42.62 -21.24
CA SER A 128 13.70 41.66 -21.68
C SER A 128 13.32 40.62 -20.61
N ILE A 129 14.22 40.33 -19.66
CA ILE A 129 13.89 39.41 -18.57
C ILE A 129 12.80 39.96 -17.65
N LEU A 130 12.65 41.28 -17.56
CA LEU A 130 11.63 41.94 -16.74
C LEU A 130 10.23 41.97 -17.38
N GLU A 131 10.11 41.67 -18.67
CA GLU A 131 8.83 41.71 -19.37
C GLU A 131 7.80 40.72 -18.80
N GLY A 132 6.51 41.02 -18.96
CA GLY A 132 5.43 40.16 -18.48
C GLY A 132 5.32 40.13 -16.96
N LYS A 133 5.32 38.94 -16.36
CA LYS A 133 5.21 38.76 -14.89
C LYS A 133 6.54 38.91 -14.15
N GLY A 134 7.61 39.31 -14.85
CA GLY A 134 8.94 39.44 -14.29
C GLY A 134 9.61 38.10 -13.93
N PRO A 135 10.89 38.13 -13.52
CA PRO A 135 11.65 36.95 -13.15
C PRO A 135 11.50 36.59 -11.67
N ILE A 136 11.86 35.35 -11.36
CA ILE A 136 12.23 34.93 -10.01
C ILE A 136 13.63 35.44 -9.70
N GLU A 137 13.82 35.94 -8.49
CA GLU A 137 15.10 36.38 -7.98
C GLU A 137 15.76 35.29 -7.13
N ILE A 138 17.05 35.05 -7.35
CA ILE A 138 17.88 34.10 -6.61
C ILE A 138 19.05 34.86 -5.99
N THR A 139 19.12 34.87 -4.65
CA THR A 139 20.12 35.60 -3.88
C THR A 139 20.77 34.71 -2.84
N GLY A 140 21.82 35.20 -2.16
CA GLY A 140 22.50 34.47 -1.09
C GLY A 140 23.94 34.16 -1.46
N SER A 141 24.47 33.03 -1.01
CA SER A 141 25.79 32.54 -1.40
C SER A 141 25.69 31.06 -1.76
N LEU A 142 26.61 30.57 -2.61
CA LEU A 142 26.71 29.16 -2.94
C LEU A 142 26.99 28.31 -1.67
N ASP A 143 27.67 28.87 -0.68
CA ASP A 143 28.06 28.17 0.55
C ASP A 143 26.93 28.06 1.57
N SER A 144 25.92 28.95 1.50
CA SER A 144 24.82 29.04 2.47
C SER A 144 23.45 28.65 1.90
N PHE A 145 23.46 28.03 0.71
CA PHE A 145 22.31 27.72 -0.14
C PHE A 145 21.56 28.97 -0.65
N PRO A 146 21.20 29.02 -1.94
CA PRO A 146 20.50 30.16 -2.51
C PRO A 146 19.09 30.32 -1.92
N LEU A 147 18.69 31.56 -1.68
CA LEU A 147 17.33 31.98 -1.38
C LEU A 147 16.63 32.39 -2.67
N VAL A 148 15.34 32.10 -2.76
CA VAL A 148 14.54 32.29 -3.97
C VAL A 148 13.31 33.14 -3.63
N ASN A 149 13.10 34.22 -4.37
CA ASN A 149 11.94 35.09 -4.22
C ASN A 149 11.16 35.13 -5.53
N GLY A 150 9.88 34.77 -5.51
CA GLY A 150 9.10 34.61 -6.74
C GLY A 150 7.84 33.80 -6.58
N VAL A 151 7.22 33.46 -7.70
CA VAL A 151 6.00 32.64 -7.76
C VAL A 151 6.20 31.49 -8.73
N LEU A 152 5.98 30.27 -8.25
CA LEU A 152 5.86 29.09 -9.11
C LEU A 152 4.40 28.92 -9.49
N ARG A 153 4.09 28.93 -10.78
CA ARG A 153 2.73 28.72 -11.29
C ARG A 153 2.64 27.37 -11.99
N PHE A 154 1.73 26.55 -11.53
CA PHE A 154 1.50 25.21 -12.07
C PHE A 154 0.78 25.34 -13.42
N GLY A 155 1.36 24.73 -14.45
CA GLY A 155 0.64 24.32 -15.65
C GLY A 155 -0.13 23.02 -15.41
N THR A 156 -0.67 22.45 -16.48
CA THR A 156 -1.15 21.07 -16.41
C THR A 156 0.06 20.15 -16.28
N ILE A 157 0.07 19.31 -15.24
CA ILE A 157 1.15 18.35 -14.99
C ILE A 157 0.53 16.97 -14.78
N ASN A 158 1.02 15.98 -15.50
CA ASN A 158 0.60 14.59 -15.34
C ASN A 158 1.76 13.78 -14.78
N VAL A 159 1.53 13.08 -13.67
CA VAL A 159 2.54 12.27 -12.99
C VAL A 159 2.04 10.84 -12.91
N GLY A 160 2.71 9.95 -13.63
CA GLY A 160 2.53 8.51 -13.48
C GLY A 160 3.34 8.01 -12.28
N LEU A 161 2.67 7.31 -11.37
CA LEU A 161 3.35 6.63 -10.26
C LEU A 161 3.70 5.20 -10.68
N ARG A 162 4.84 4.69 -10.22
CA ARG A 162 5.18 3.29 -10.41
C ARG A 162 4.25 2.43 -9.58
N ARG A 163 3.77 1.34 -10.17
CA ARG A 163 2.94 0.31 -9.51
C ARG A 163 1.55 0.78 -9.08
N MET A 164 1.14 1.99 -9.46
CA MET A 164 -0.25 2.42 -9.44
C MET A 164 -0.77 2.47 -10.87
N ALA A 165 -2.06 2.17 -11.05
CA ALA A 165 -2.69 2.23 -12.36
C ALA A 165 -3.04 3.66 -12.75
N ASP A 166 -3.46 4.46 -11.78
CA ASP A 166 -3.94 5.81 -11.98
C ASP A 166 -2.81 6.85 -12.02
N ILE A 167 -3.06 7.92 -12.77
CA ILE A 167 -2.17 9.06 -12.94
C ILE A 167 -2.65 10.18 -12.01
N ILE A 168 -1.70 10.93 -11.46
CA ILE A 168 -1.98 12.19 -10.77
C ILE A 168 -1.95 13.31 -11.82
N SER A 169 -3.07 13.98 -12.03
CA SER A 169 -3.19 15.10 -12.95
C SER A 169 -3.40 16.41 -12.19
N PHE A 170 -2.40 17.27 -12.18
CA PHE A 170 -2.50 18.62 -11.63
C PHE A 170 -3.11 19.57 -12.67
N GLN A 171 -4.08 20.37 -12.24
CA GLN A 171 -4.71 21.42 -13.04
C GLN A 171 -3.82 22.67 -13.06
N SER A 172 -3.88 23.41 -14.17
CA SER A 172 -3.23 24.71 -14.25
C SER A 172 -3.85 25.72 -13.29
N GLY A 173 -3.04 26.61 -12.74
CA GLY A 173 -3.50 27.76 -11.95
C GLY A 173 -3.12 27.73 -10.48
N GLY A 174 -2.66 26.59 -9.96
CA GLY A 174 -2.05 26.52 -8.63
C GLY A 174 -0.81 27.42 -8.54
N ARG A 175 -0.63 28.11 -7.42
CA ARG A 175 0.50 29.04 -7.21
C ARG A 175 1.21 28.75 -5.90
N ILE A 176 2.54 28.71 -5.95
CA ILE A 176 3.40 28.67 -4.76
C ILE A 176 4.20 29.96 -4.73
N ILE A 177 4.04 30.70 -3.63
CA ILE A 177 4.79 31.92 -3.34
C ILE A 177 6.06 31.51 -2.61
N LEU A 178 7.21 31.84 -3.19
CA LEU A 178 8.53 31.66 -2.62
C LEU A 178 8.96 32.98 -1.99
N THR A 179 9.30 32.95 -0.71
CA THR A 179 9.73 34.13 0.03
C THR A 179 11.08 33.89 0.69
N ALA A 180 12.04 34.72 0.33
CA ALA A 180 13.36 34.77 0.96
C ALA A 180 13.28 35.41 2.36
N GLY A 181 14.11 34.92 3.28
CA GLY A 181 14.20 35.41 4.65
C GLY A 181 15.36 34.73 5.38
N LYS A 182 15.33 34.66 6.73
CA LYS A 182 16.32 33.85 7.49
C LYS A 182 16.35 32.38 7.05
N ARG A 183 15.20 31.88 6.59
CA ARG A 183 15.01 30.59 5.92
C ARG A 183 14.09 30.81 4.74
N GLN A 184 14.29 30.02 3.69
CA GLN A 184 13.40 30.01 2.55
C GLN A 184 12.02 29.49 2.98
N ARG A 185 10.95 30.17 2.53
CA ARG A 185 9.57 29.72 2.71
C ARG A 185 8.89 29.53 1.37
N ALA A 186 8.07 28.50 1.27
CA ALA A 186 7.22 28.19 0.14
C ALA A 186 5.79 28.05 0.65
N LYS A 187 4.88 28.91 0.22
CA LYS A 187 3.48 28.91 0.65
C LYS A 187 2.57 28.75 -0.57
N ILE A 188 1.63 27.83 -0.50
CA ILE A 188 0.57 27.74 -1.52
C ILE A 188 -0.35 28.95 -1.34
N ASP A 189 -0.55 29.68 -2.43
CA ASP A 189 -1.40 30.87 -2.47
C ASP A 189 -2.83 30.51 -2.02
N PRO A 190 -3.39 31.14 -0.97
CA PRO A 190 -4.73 30.82 -0.46
C PRO A 190 -5.84 30.95 -1.50
N ASP A 191 -5.67 31.84 -2.49
CA ASP A 191 -6.65 32.06 -3.57
C ASP A 191 -6.44 31.07 -4.74
N ASN A 192 -5.28 30.40 -4.78
CA ASN A 192 -4.81 29.58 -5.89
C ASN A 192 -4.21 28.26 -5.38
N TRP A 193 -5.02 27.47 -4.67
CA TRP A 193 -4.65 26.12 -4.24
C TRP A 193 -4.23 25.23 -5.41
N ILE A 194 -3.38 24.25 -5.14
CA ILE A 194 -2.97 23.27 -6.13
C ILE A 194 -4.09 22.23 -6.24
N ARG A 195 -4.78 22.21 -7.38
CA ARG A 195 -5.90 21.29 -7.64
C ARG A 195 -5.49 20.23 -8.64
N GLY A 196 -6.13 19.07 -8.55
CA GLY A 196 -5.87 17.99 -9.48
C GLY A 196 -6.86 16.84 -9.34
N THR A 197 -6.57 15.77 -10.07
CA THR A 197 -7.30 14.52 -9.99
C THR A 197 -6.36 13.34 -9.82
N PHE A 198 -6.84 12.29 -9.16
CA PHE A 198 -6.21 10.99 -9.06
C PHE A 198 -7.24 9.95 -9.49
N GLY A 199 -7.04 9.37 -10.67
CA GLY A 199 -8.11 8.66 -11.38
C GLY A 199 -9.27 9.63 -11.65
N ASP A 200 -10.48 9.23 -11.25
CA ASP A 200 -11.70 10.04 -11.36
C ASP A 200 -11.93 10.99 -10.17
N GLY A 201 -11.18 10.83 -9.07
CA GLY A 201 -11.35 11.61 -7.85
C GLY A 201 -10.62 12.95 -7.92
N ALA A 202 -11.19 14.00 -7.34
CA ALA A 202 -10.59 15.34 -7.29
C ALA A 202 -9.88 15.58 -5.96
N PHE A 203 -8.78 16.34 -5.99
CA PHE A 203 -8.06 16.77 -4.79
C PHE A 203 -7.63 18.23 -4.85
N SER A 204 -7.39 18.81 -3.68
CA SER A 204 -6.80 20.12 -3.48
C SER A 204 -5.74 20.08 -2.37
N ILE A 205 -4.60 20.69 -2.63
CA ILE A 205 -3.46 20.80 -1.72
C ILE A 205 -3.26 22.27 -1.36
N PHE A 206 -3.06 22.54 -0.07
CA PHE A 206 -2.75 23.85 0.48
C PHE A 206 -1.75 23.73 1.61
N GLY A 207 -1.18 24.85 2.05
CA GLY A 207 -0.26 24.88 3.19
C GLY A 207 1.04 25.63 2.90
N GLU A 208 1.99 25.45 3.80
CA GLU A 208 3.27 26.15 3.76
C GLU A 208 4.41 25.29 4.29
N VAL A 209 5.60 25.53 3.73
CA VAL A 209 6.82 24.81 4.03
C VAL A 209 7.96 25.80 4.21
N SER A 210 8.72 25.64 5.28
CA SER A 210 10.04 26.24 5.45
C SER A 210 11.10 25.26 5.01
N LEU A 211 11.99 25.73 4.14
CA LEU A 211 13.10 24.97 3.61
C LEU A 211 14.39 25.29 4.39
N LYS A 212 15.29 24.30 4.46
CA LYS A 212 16.70 24.47 4.85
C LYS A 212 17.52 24.29 3.58
N GLY A 213 18.03 25.39 3.03
CA GLY A 213 18.45 25.43 1.64
C GLY A 213 17.26 25.17 0.70
N LEU A 214 17.39 24.18 -0.18
CA LEU A 214 16.34 23.77 -1.12
C LEU A 214 15.52 22.57 -0.63
N LEU A 215 15.83 22.02 0.54
CA LEU A 215 15.15 20.84 1.07
C LEU A 215 14.03 21.25 2.05
N PRO A 216 12.83 20.65 1.96
CA PRO A 216 11.79 20.79 2.98
C PRO A 216 12.33 20.43 4.36
N ASN A 217 12.13 21.33 5.33
CA ASN A 217 12.57 21.08 6.70
C ASN A 217 11.39 20.97 7.67
N LYS A 218 10.54 21.99 7.69
CA LYS A 218 9.33 22.00 8.52
C LYS A 218 8.16 22.59 7.77
N GLY A 219 6.95 22.15 8.03
CA GLY A 219 5.78 22.66 7.33
C GLY A 219 4.48 21.97 7.74
N GLU A 220 3.42 22.47 7.15
CA GLU A 220 2.07 21.95 7.27
C GLU A 220 1.44 21.93 5.88
N ILE A 221 1.01 20.75 5.44
CA ILE A 221 0.37 20.53 4.15
C ILE A 221 -1.00 19.92 4.38
N GLY A 222 -2.04 20.62 3.95
CA GLY A 222 -3.40 20.12 3.93
C GLY A 222 -3.74 19.48 2.58
N LEU A 223 -4.50 18.39 2.65
CA LEU A 223 -5.04 17.66 1.51
C LEU A 223 -6.55 17.48 1.73
N THR A 224 -7.33 18.00 0.79
CA THR A 224 -8.76 17.70 0.71
C THR A 224 -9.05 16.97 -0.58
N GLY A 225 -9.95 16.00 -0.55
CA GLY A 225 -10.30 15.22 -1.73
C GLY A 225 -11.75 14.75 -1.72
N SER A 226 -12.23 14.40 -2.91
CA SER A 226 -13.57 13.90 -3.14
C SER A 226 -13.53 12.77 -4.17
N GLY A 227 -14.14 11.63 -3.82
CA GLY A 227 -14.27 10.48 -4.70
C GLY A 227 -12.93 9.82 -5.04
N ILE A 228 -11.92 9.93 -4.18
CA ILE A 228 -10.60 9.35 -4.43
C ILE A 228 -10.72 7.84 -4.34
N ARG A 229 -10.49 7.16 -5.47
CA ARG A 229 -10.58 5.71 -5.58
C ARG A 229 -9.21 5.06 -5.44
N LEU A 230 -9.10 4.10 -4.54
CA LEU A 230 -7.94 3.23 -4.35
C LEU A 230 -8.36 1.80 -4.67
N THR A 231 -7.58 1.08 -5.45
CA THR A 231 -7.88 -0.31 -5.81
C THR A 231 -6.67 -1.21 -5.68
N SER A 232 -6.90 -2.41 -5.15
CA SER A 232 -5.99 -3.55 -5.23
C SER A 232 -6.66 -4.61 -6.12
N PRO A 233 -6.19 -4.82 -7.37
CA PRO A 233 -6.83 -5.75 -8.28
C PRO A 233 -6.95 -7.16 -7.68
N GLY A 234 -8.17 -7.65 -7.55
CA GLY A 234 -8.42 -8.99 -7.01
C GLY A 234 -8.40 -9.06 -5.48
N GLU A 235 -8.41 -7.92 -4.79
CA GLU A 235 -8.44 -7.87 -3.33
C GLU A 235 -9.45 -6.84 -2.81
N PHE A 236 -9.45 -5.59 -3.28
CA PHE A 236 -10.44 -4.61 -2.82
C PHE A 236 -10.52 -3.34 -3.66
N TYR A 237 -11.55 -2.53 -3.37
CA TYR A 237 -11.57 -1.11 -3.72
C TYR A 237 -12.10 -0.26 -2.55
N VAL A 238 -11.63 0.98 -2.45
CA VAL A 238 -12.09 1.98 -1.50
C VAL A 238 -12.30 3.28 -2.28
N VAL A 239 -13.40 3.97 -2.03
CA VAL A 239 -13.64 5.33 -2.50
C VAL A 239 -13.81 6.21 -1.26
N ALA A 240 -13.00 7.26 -1.16
CA ALA A 240 -12.97 8.09 0.04
C ALA A 240 -12.86 9.59 -0.26
N ASN A 241 -13.32 10.38 0.70
CA ASN A 241 -13.19 11.82 0.76
C ASN A 241 -12.20 12.18 1.89
N PRO A 242 -10.90 12.31 1.58
CA PRO A 242 -9.91 12.69 2.59
C PRO A 242 -10.01 14.17 2.95
N ASN A 243 -9.85 14.48 4.24
CA ASN A 243 -9.52 15.80 4.75
C ASN A 243 -8.36 15.62 5.75
N LEU A 244 -7.15 15.65 5.22
CA LEU A 244 -5.92 15.30 5.93
C LEU A 244 -5.02 16.51 6.06
N ASN A 245 -4.22 16.50 7.11
CA ASN A 245 -3.22 17.50 7.39
C ASN A 245 -1.92 16.82 7.80
N VAL A 246 -0.83 17.19 7.14
CA VAL A 246 0.49 16.63 7.36
C VAL A 246 1.38 17.70 7.95
N LYS A 247 1.73 17.56 9.22
CA LYS A 247 2.73 18.38 9.89
C LYS A 247 4.05 17.64 9.89
N PHE A 248 5.12 18.34 9.54
CA PHE A 248 6.46 17.76 9.58
C PHE A 248 7.50 18.74 10.09
N ALA A 249 8.55 18.20 10.68
CA ALA A 249 9.72 18.92 11.14
C ALA A 249 10.98 18.05 11.01
N GLY A 250 12.14 18.69 10.81
CA GLY A 250 13.42 18.00 10.73
C GLY A 250 13.63 17.17 9.46
N MET A 251 12.81 17.33 8.41
CA MET A 251 12.93 16.51 7.18
C MET A 251 14.25 16.73 6.42
N ALA A 252 14.89 17.89 6.60
CA ALA A 252 16.19 18.19 6.00
C ALA A 252 17.37 17.67 6.86
N ASP A 253 17.09 17.15 8.06
CA ASP A 253 18.07 16.63 9.00
C ASP A 253 18.03 15.09 8.98
N SER A 254 19.18 14.45 8.77
CA SER A 254 19.25 12.99 8.62
C SER A 254 18.72 12.25 9.86
N GLY A 255 17.67 11.46 9.69
CA GLY A 255 17.15 10.55 10.72
C GLY A 255 16.33 11.21 11.85
N MET A 256 15.99 12.49 11.75
CA MET A 256 15.21 13.22 12.78
C MET A 256 13.86 13.75 12.28
N SER A 257 13.31 13.16 11.21
CA SER A 257 12.02 13.59 10.68
C SER A 257 10.88 13.20 11.62
N ASP A 258 10.25 14.20 12.24
CA ASP A 258 8.96 14.05 12.92
C ASP A 258 7.86 14.40 11.91
N VAL A 259 7.02 13.42 11.58
CA VAL A 259 5.89 13.57 10.66
C VAL A 259 4.64 13.12 11.39
N LEU A 260 3.60 13.95 11.36
CA LEU A 260 2.30 13.68 11.94
C LEU A 260 1.23 13.90 10.87
N ILE A 261 0.46 12.86 10.58
CA ILE A 261 -0.68 12.89 9.67
C ILE A 261 -1.95 12.85 10.51
N THR A 262 -2.72 13.93 10.48
CA THR A 262 -4.00 14.03 11.18
C THR A 262 -5.16 14.30 10.23
N GLY A 263 -6.38 14.06 10.69
CA GLY A 263 -7.58 14.49 9.96
C GLY A 263 -8.68 13.46 9.95
N GLN A 264 -9.49 13.48 8.89
CA GLN A 264 -10.63 12.60 8.69
C GLN A 264 -10.60 11.98 7.30
N LEU A 265 -11.01 10.71 7.22
CA LEU A 265 -11.18 9.96 5.99
C LEU A 265 -12.60 9.40 5.98
N ALA A 266 -13.47 9.99 5.16
CA ALA A 266 -14.82 9.48 4.98
C ALA A 266 -14.85 8.48 3.81
N VAL A 267 -15.04 7.21 4.11
CA VAL A 267 -15.24 6.12 3.15
C VAL A 267 -16.69 6.15 2.68
N ILE A 268 -16.89 6.47 1.40
CA ILE A 268 -18.22 6.61 0.79
C ILE A 268 -18.70 5.31 0.15
N ASP A 269 -17.77 4.50 -0.34
CA ASP A 269 -18.03 3.18 -0.90
C ASP A 269 -16.74 2.36 -0.79
N GLY A 270 -16.88 1.05 -0.71
CA GLY A 270 -15.74 0.16 -0.71
C GLY A 270 -16.19 -1.28 -0.57
N ALA A 271 -15.39 -2.18 -1.10
CA ALA A 271 -15.53 -3.58 -0.82
C ALA A 271 -14.18 -4.26 -0.73
N TYR A 272 -14.07 -5.15 0.24
CA TYR A 272 -12.98 -6.09 0.36
C TYR A 272 -13.43 -7.47 -0.09
N HIS A 273 -12.59 -8.12 -0.89
CA HIS A 273 -12.75 -9.50 -1.31
C HIS A 273 -11.42 -10.26 -1.24
N LYS A 274 -11.35 -11.33 -0.46
CA LYS A 274 -10.20 -12.25 -0.52
C LYS A 274 -10.68 -13.64 -0.85
N ASN A 275 -10.06 -14.23 -1.87
CA ASN A 275 -10.37 -15.59 -2.31
C ASN A 275 -9.22 -16.52 -1.95
N PHE A 276 -9.36 -17.22 -0.83
CA PHE A 276 -8.33 -18.12 -0.33
C PHE A 276 -8.24 -19.44 -1.14
N ASP A 277 -9.26 -19.79 -1.94
CA ASP A 277 -9.25 -20.98 -2.82
C ASP A 277 -8.32 -20.85 -4.02
N VAL A 278 -8.09 -19.62 -4.51
CA VAL A 278 -7.23 -19.37 -5.68
C VAL A 278 -5.77 -19.67 -5.38
N MET A 279 -5.33 -19.50 -4.13
CA MET A 279 -3.99 -19.90 -3.72
C MET A 279 -3.79 -21.40 -3.94
N LYS A 280 -4.71 -22.26 -3.49
CA LYS A 280 -4.60 -23.72 -3.65
C LYS A 280 -4.68 -24.17 -5.12
N LYS A 281 -5.48 -23.52 -5.96
CA LYS A 281 -5.54 -23.78 -7.42
C LYS A 281 -4.31 -23.27 -8.18
N ALA A 282 -3.69 -22.17 -7.75
CA ALA A 282 -2.43 -21.70 -8.29
C ALA A 282 -1.24 -22.60 -7.90
N PHE A 283 -1.33 -23.29 -6.76
CA PHE A 283 -0.30 -24.25 -6.32
C PHE A 283 -0.54 -25.69 -6.80
N SER A 284 -1.76 -26.05 -7.24
CA SER A 284 -2.08 -27.36 -7.85
C SER A 284 -2.12 -27.33 -9.39
N GLY A 285 -2.22 -26.15 -10.00
CA GLY A 285 -2.28 -25.95 -11.45
C GLY A 285 -0.92 -25.73 -12.08
N PHE A 286 -0.19 -26.80 -12.32
CA PHE A 286 1.03 -26.82 -13.14
C PHE A 286 0.69 -26.49 -14.61
N THR A 287 0.59 -25.20 -14.98
CA THR A 287 0.86 -24.66 -16.34
C THR A 287 0.89 -23.13 -16.36
N GLY A 288 2.10 -22.56 -16.32
CA GLY A 288 2.53 -21.48 -17.24
C GLY A 288 1.86 -20.11 -17.28
N ARG A 289 0.81 -19.77 -16.51
CA ARG A 289 0.29 -18.39 -16.46
C ARG A 289 0.80 -17.67 -15.22
N ARG A 290 1.74 -16.74 -15.43
CA ARG A 290 2.10 -15.70 -14.46
C ARG A 290 0.84 -14.91 -14.10
N VAL A 291 0.18 -15.29 -13.01
CA VAL A 291 -0.60 -14.33 -12.23
C VAL A 291 0.43 -13.65 -11.35
N ALA A 292 0.90 -12.48 -11.81
CA ALA A 292 1.69 -11.62 -10.96
C ALA A 292 0.78 -11.24 -9.78
N ALA A 293 0.98 -11.87 -8.62
CA ALA A 293 0.62 -11.24 -7.37
C ALA A 293 1.43 -9.94 -7.34
N ARG A 294 0.80 -8.84 -7.77
CA ARG A 294 1.32 -7.50 -7.54
C ARG A 294 1.11 -7.25 -6.06
N THR A 295 1.92 -7.88 -5.22
CA THR A 295 2.15 -7.40 -3.86
C THR A 295 2.75 -6.02 -4.02
N GLY A 296 1.91 -4.99 -3.86
CA GLY A 296 2.37 -3.63 -3.71
C GLY A 296 3.41 -3.63 -2.60
N ARG A 297 4.65 -3.24 -2.89
CA ARG A 297 5.58 -2.94 -1.80
C ARG A 297 4.98 -1.81 -1.00
N SER A 298 5.06 -1.88 0.33
CA SER A 298 4.71 -0.82 1.27
C SER A 298 5.06 0.56 0.71
N LEU A 299 4.17 1.54 0.89
CA LEU A 299 4.46 2.96 0.62
C LEU A 299 5.79 3.40 1.28
N VAL A 300 6.10 2.78 2.43
CA VAL A 300 7.31 2.92 3.21
C VAL A 300 8.59 2.53 2.44
N ALA A 301 8.55 1.48 1.62
CA ALA A 301 9.69 1.05 0.83
C ALA A 301 10.03 2.02 -0.31
N ALA A 302 9.08 2.87 -0.72
CA ALA A 302 9.28 3.92 -1.71
C ALA A 302 9.64 5.27 -1.07
N VAL A 303 9.31 5.45 0.22
CA VAL A 303 9.41 6.73 0.93
C VAL A 303 9.89 6.46 2.38
N PRO A 304 11.21 6.31 2.61
CA PRO A 304 11.75 5.85 3.89
C PRO A 304 11.41 6.75 5.09
N TRP A 305 11.21 8.05 4.87
CA TRP A 305 10.82 8.99 5.93
C TRP A 305 9.38 8.78 6.44
N LEU A 306 8.56 7.97 5.77
CA LEU A 306 7.25 7.59 6.28
C LEU A 306 7.32 6.51 7.38
N GLU A 307 8.45 5.81 7.54
CA GLU A 307 8.61 4.72 8.53
C GLU A 307 8.14 5.12 9.94
N THR A 308 8.54 6.31 10.38
CA THR A 308 8.26 6.85 11.71
C THR A 308 7.11 7.85 11.74
N ALA A 309 6.40 8.03 10.63
CA ALA A 309 5.30 8.99 10.57
C ALA A 309 4.16 8.55 11.49
N ARG A 310 3.71 9.44 12.38
CA ARG A 310 2.62 9.21 13.31
C ARG A 310 1.28 9.48 12.65
N LEU A 311 0.29 8.69 13.02
CA LEU A 311 -1.08 8.77 12.53
C LEU A 311 -2.01 9.22 13.64
N ASP A 312 -2.95 10.10 13.33
CA ASP A 312 -4.14 10.38 14.13
C ASP A 312 -5.30 10.75 13.20
N VAL A 313 -5.85 9.74 12.54
CA VAL A 313 -6.84 9.89 11.46
C VAL A 313 -8.15 9.23 11.90
N GLY A 314 -9.23 10.00 11.92
CA GLY A 314 -10.57 9.42 12.05
C GLY A 314 -11.01 8.82 10.72
N VAL A 315 -11.59 7.62 10.75
CA VAL A 315 -12.09 6.92 9.56
C VAL A 315 -13.56 6.63 9.80
N THR A 316 -14.42 7.13 8.91
CA THR A 316 -15.87 6.97 9.02
C THR A 316 -16.43 6.41 7.73
N GLY A 317 -17.49 5.63 7.81
CA GLY A 317 -18.14 5.05 6.63
C GLY A 317 -19.38 4.28 7.04
N SER A 318 -20.43 4.33 6.23
CA SER A 318 -21.70 3.67 6.56
C SER A 318 -21.91 2.35 5.83
N LYS A 319 -21.17 2.13 4.73
CA LYS A 319 -21.37 1.01 3.82
C LYS A 319 -20.04 0.53 3.27
N PHE A 320 -19.46 -0.49 3.91
CA PHE A 320 -18.28 -1.16 3.41
C PHE A 320 -18.56 -2.66 3.28
N GLY A 321 -18.49 -3.17 2.05
CA GLY A 321 -18.79 -4.57 1.77
C GLY A 321 -17.62 -5.48 2.12
N VAL A 322 -17.86 -6.55 2.87
CA VAL A 322 -16.89 -7.62 3.10
C VAL A 322 -17.42 -8.91 2.48
N ARG A 323 -16.78 -9.30 1.38
CA ARG A 323 -17.16 -10.46 0.56
C ARG A 323 -15.98 -11.39 0.38
N SER A 324 -15.71 -12.23 1.36
CA SER A 324 -14.53 -13.10 1.36
C SER A 324 -14.94 -14.57 1.24
N LYS A 325 -14.14 -15.35 0.51
CA LYS A 325 -14.26 -16.82 0.43
C LYS A 325 -13.06 -17.45 1.12
N VAL A 326 -13.31 -18.08 2.26
CA VAL A 326 -12.34 -18.86 3.02
C VAL A 326 -12.54 -20.36 2.79
N ILE A 327 -11.56 -21.16 3.22
CA ILE A 327 -11.46 -22.60 2.93
C ILE A 327 -12.74 -23.37 3.29
N VAL A 328 -13.45 -22.94 4.34
CA VAL A 328 -14.62 -23.61 4.87
C VAL A 328 -15.90 -22.76 4.78
N GLY A 329 -15.90 -21.63 4.05
CA GLY A 329 -17.06 -20.75 3.97
C GLY A 329 -16.90 -19.43 3.22
N SER A 330 -17.96 -18.64 3.24
CA SER A 330 -18.02 -17.33 2.59
C SER A 330 -18.80 -16.31 3.42
N THR A 331 -18.50 -15.03 3.21
CA THR A 331 -19.23 -13.93 3.84
C THR A 331 -19.79 -12.97 2.81
N ASP A 332 -20.92 -12.36 3.16
CA ASP A 332 -21.49 -11.20 2.50
C ASP A 332 -22.02 -10.27 3.59
N LEU A 333 -21.15 -9.38 4.06
CA LEU A 333 -21.42 -8.47 5.16
C LEU A 333 -21.31 -7.03 4.67
N GLU A 334 -22.13 -6.16 5.26
CA GLU A 334 -22.03 -4.72 5.09
C GLU A 334 -21.66 -4.12 6.45
N LEU A 335 -20.65 -3.25 6.47
CA LEU A 335 -20.07 -2.69 7.69
C LEU A 335 -20.28 -1.19 7.77
N GLY A 336 -20.67 -0.71 8.95
CA GLY A 336 -20.50 0.66 9.39
C GLY A 336 -19.19 0.80 10.18
N MET A 337 -18.44 1.86 9.95
CA MET A 337 -17.16 2.14 10.60
C MET A 337 -17.18 3.52 11.23
N ASP A 338 -16.81 3.57 12.51
CA ASP A 338 -16.38 4.77 13.21
C ASP A 338 -15.10 4.41 13.95
N LEU A 339 -13.98 4.67 13.28
CA LEU A 339 -12.65 4.20 13.65
C LEU A 339 -11.71 5.37 13.85
N ARG A 340 -10.68 5.15 14.66
CA ARG A 340 -9.55 6.08 14.78
C ARG A 340 -8.24 5.35 14.63
N LEU A 341 -7.53 5.69 13.56
CA LEU A 341 -6.21 5.16 13.23
C LEU A 341 -5.14 6.00 13.92
N LYS A 342 -4.38 5.36 14.80
CA LYS A 342 -3.29 5.94 15.61
C LYS A 342 -2.00 5.14 15.43
N GLY A 343 -0.98 5.50 16.21
CA GLY A 343 0.31 4.83 16.20
C GLY A 343 1.23 5.40 15.13
N THR A 344 2.19 4.59 14.69
CA THR A 344 3.02 4.96 13.55
C THR A 344 2.49 4.30 12.29
N ILE A 345 2.98 4.78 11.16
CA ILE A 345 2.77 4.11 9.90
C ILE A 345 3.20 2.64 10.09
N LEU A 346 4.42 2.40 10.55
CA LEU A 346 4.92 1.06 10.82
C LEU A 346 4.27 0.32 12.01
N ASN A 347 3.38 0.88 12.79
CA ASN A 347 2.70 0.10 13.83
C ASN A 347 1.35 0.78 14.02
N PRO A 348 0.43 0.55 13.07
CA PRO A 348 -0.86 1.19 13.11
C PRO A 348 -1.67 0.58 14.25
N GLU A 349 -2.32 1.45 15.01
CA GLU A 349 -3.27 1.08 16.05
C GLU A 349 -4.66 1.52 15.62
N LEU A 350 -5.64 0.68 15.89
CA LEU A 350 -7.03 0.98 15.63
C LEU A 350 -7.81 1.11 16.92
N TRP A 351 -8.69 2.09 16.95
CA TRP A 351 -9.53 2.42 18.08
C TRP A 351 -10.98 2.60 17.63
N ASN A 352 -11.91 2.50 18.57
CA ASN A 352 -13.35 2.63 18.39
C ASN A 352 -13.98 1.38 17.72
N ARG A 353 -15.04 1.53 16.92
CA ARG A 353 -15.99 0.46 16.63
C ARG A 353 -16.25 0.26 15.14
N VAL A 354 -16.40 -1.00 14.76
CA VAL A 354 -17.08 -1.41 13.53
C VAL A 354 -18.38 -2.09 13.88
N GLU A 355 -19.43 -1.76 13.16
CA GLU A 355 -20.75 -2.36 13.31
C GLU A 355 -21.09 -3.16 12.05
N ILE A 356 -21.54 -4.40 12.24
CA ILE A 356 -22.04 -5.25 11.16
C ILE A 356 -23.52 -4.92 10.98
N VAL A 357 -23.89 -4.47 9.79
CA VAL A 357 -25.28 -4.16 9.44
C VAL A 357 -26.13 -5.44 9.54
N PRO A 358 -27.27 -5.42 10.25
CA PRO A 358 -28.16 -6.57 10.36
C PRO A 358 -28.61 -7.09 8.99
N GLY A 359 -28.72 -8.41 8.86
CA GLY A 359 -29.06 -9.10 7.60
C GLY A 359 -27.84 -9.57 6.79
N GLY A 360 -26.62 -9.24 7.23
CA GLY A 360 -25.39 -9.80 6.68
C GLY A 360 -25.34 -11.33 6.81
N LYS A 361 -24.69 -12.02 5.86
CA LYS A 361 -24.69 -13.48 5.78
C LYS A 361 -23.29 -14.05 5.95
N VAL A 362 -23.20 -15.11 6.76
CA VAL A 362 -22.03 -15.96 6.88
C VAL A 362 -22.43 -17.37 6.47
N THR A 363 -21.80 -17.91 5.43
CA THR A 363 -22.06 -19.26 4.93
C THR A 363 -20.91 -20.16 5.31
N TYR A 364 -21.21 -21.27 5.98
CA TYR A 364 -20.28 -22.36 6.21
C TYR A 364 -20.45 -23.39 5.09
N ASP A 365 -19.50 -23.42 4.16
CA ASP A 365 -19.64 -24.10 2.86
C ASP A 365 -19.57 -25.62 2.98
N VAL A 366 -18.92 -26.15 4.03
CA VAL A 366 -18.76 -27.60 4.26
C VAL A 366 -20.11 -28.30 4.36
N VAL A 367 -21.05 -27.68 5.09
CA VAL A 367 -22.41 -28.20 5.26
C VAL A 367 -23.45 -27.32 4.57
N ARG A 368 -23.05 -26.25 3.89
CA ARG A 368 -23.92 -25.24 3.25
C ARG A 368 -24.91 -24.61 4.23
N ARG A 369 -24.43 -24.24 5.41
CA ARG A 369 -25.26 -23.61 6.46
C ARG A 369 -25.06 -22.11 6.40
N GLN A 370 -26.17 -21.38 6.39
CA GLN A 370 -26.17 -19.93 6.31
C GLN A 370 -26.62 -19.36 7.65
N PHE A 371 -25.78 -18.51 8.21
CA PHE A 371 -26.07 -17.72 9.40
C PHE A 371 -26.36 -16.28 8.96
N GLU A 372 -27.47 -15.74 9.44
CA GLU A 372 -27.83 -14.33 9.27
C GLU A 372 -27.43 -13.57 10.53
N VAL A 373 -26.58 -12.56 10.37
CA VAL A 373 -26.11 -11.71 11.47
C VAL A 373 -27.24 -10.76 11.86
N THR A 374 -27.70 -10.88 13.10
CA THR A 374 -28.74 -9.99 13.66
C THR A 374 -28.15 -8.78 14.37
N ARG A 375 -26.95 -8.93 14.93
CA ARG A 375 -26.17 -7.88 15.59
C ARG A 375 -24.70 -8.27 15.50
N GLY A 376 -23.82 -7.31 15.26
CA GLY A 376 -22.39 -7.55 15.34
C GLY A 376 -21.60 -6.26 15.57
N THR A 377 -20.68 -6.29 16.51
CA THR A 377 -19.74 -5.21 16.78
C THR A 377 -18.33 -5.75 16.95
N LEU A 378 -17.36 -5.00 16.43
CA LEU A 378 -15.94 -5.20 16.66
C LEU A 378 -15.40 -3.93 17.31
N ASP A 379 -14.97 -4.05 18.56
CA ASP A 379 -14.42 -2.94 19.34
C ASP A 379 -12.89 -3.04 19.40
N PHE A 380 -12.23 -1.99 18.91
CA PHE A 380 -10.79 -1.86 18.84
C PHE A 380 -10.28 -0.93 19.96
N SER A 381 -9.21 -1.36 20.62
CA SER A 381 -8.60 -0.66 21.75
C SER A 381 -7.08 -0.51 21.60
N GLY A 382 -6.57 -0.47 20.36
CA GLY A 382 -5.15 -0.38 20.04
C GLY A 382 -4.73 -1.44 19.00
N PRO A 383 -4.23 -2.62 19.40
CA PRO A 383 -3.76 -3.63 18.45
C PRO A 383 -4.86 -4.08 17.47
N ILE A 384 -4.56 -4.01 16.17
CA ILE A 384 -5.53 -4.38 15.11
C ILE A 384 -5.87 -5.88 15.18
N MET A 385 -4.93 -6.69 15.66
CA MET A 385 -5.03 -8.14 15.73
C MET A 385 -5.71 -8.65 17.00
N GLU A 386 -6.27 -7.80 17.87
CA GLU A 386 -6.90 -8.23 19.13
C GLU A 386 -8.20 -7.47 19.46
N PRO A 387 -9.18 -7.36 18.54
CA PRO A 387 -10.44 -6.70 18.83
C PRO A 387 -11.30 -7.51 19.81
N ILE A 388 -12.18 -6.79 20.49
CA ILE A 388 -13.29 -7.39 21.23
C ILE A 388 -14.42 -7.63 20.23
N VAL A 389 -14.81 -8.88 20.07
CA VAL A 389 -15.86 -9.34 19.18
C VAL A 389 -17.13 -9.52 20.00
N ASP A 390 -18.27 -9.06 19.48
CA ASP A 390 -19.61 -9.36 20.00
C ASP A 390 -20.55 -9.51 18.78
N VAL A 391 -20.84 -10.75 18.39
CA VAL A 391 -21.62 -11.08 17.19
C VAL A 391 -22.70 -12.10 17.53
N THR A 392 -23.95 -11.76 17.19
CA THR A 392 -25.09 -12.66 17.25
C THR A 392 -25.60 -12.96 15.85
N ALA A 393 -25.60 -14.23 15.48
CA ALA A 393 -26.13 -14.71 14.21
C ALA A 393 -27.15 -15.84 14.42
N ARG A 394 -28.05 -16.03 13.46
CA ARG A 394 -29.13 -17.02 13.52
C ARG A 394 -29.16 -17.89 12.28
N THR A 395 -29.51 -19.16 12.46
CA THR A 395 -29.75 -20.08 11.35
C THR A 395 -30.95 -20.96 11.65
N ARG A 396 -31.67 -21.36 10.60
CA ARG A 396 -32.81 -22.27 10.69
C ARG A 396 -32.37 -23.63 10.20
N VAL A 397 -32.53 -24.65 11.04
CA VAL A 397 -32.25 -26.05 10.69
C VAL A 397 -33.57 -26.79 10.70
N GLU A 398 -33.96 -27.31 9.54
CA GLU A 398 -35.03 -28.28 9.44
C GLU A 398 -34.48 -29.64 9.87
N TYR A 399 -35.14 -30.28 10.83
CA TYR A 399 -34.74 -31.59 11.31
C TYR A 399 -35.98 -32.44 11.60
N SER A 400 -36.00 -33.62 10.99
CA SER A 400 -37.09 -34.59 11.05
C SER A 400 -36.96 -35.47 12.30
N GLY A 401 -37.13 -34.88 13.49
CA GLY A 401 -36.97 -35.59 14.77
C GLY A 401 -38.21 -35.77 15.62
N ALA A 402 -39.36 -35.24 15.21
CA ALA A 402 -40.60 -35.40 15.97
C ALA A 402 -41.48 -36.47 15.31
N SER A 403 -41.12 -37.75 15.49
CA SER A 403 -42.14 -38.81 15.44
C SER A 403 -43.05 -38.64 16.65
N THR A 404 -44.03 -37.74 16.54
CA THR A 404 -45.15 -37.66 17.49
C THR A 404 -46.04 -38.86 17.25
N ASP A 405 -45.69 -39.98 17.87
CA ASP A 405 -46.59 -41.11 18.08
C ASP A 405 -47.57 -40.73 19.22
N THR A 406 -48.43 -39.78 18.92
CA THR A 406 -49.60 -39.43 19.74
C THR A 406 -50.82 -39.46 18.84
N LEU A 407 -51.51 -40.61 18.87
CA LEU A 407 -52.89 -40.77 18.41
C LEU A 407 -53.80 -39.83 19.21
N VAL A 408 -53.82 -38.54 18.86
CA VAL A 408 -54.84 -37.61 19.34
C VAL A 408 -56.03 -37.72 18.38
N ALA A 409 -57.09 -38.33 18.89
CA ALA A 409 -58.39 -38.41 18.25
C ALA A 409 -58.80 -37.03 17.69
N ALA A 410 -59.17 -37.02 16.41
CA ALA A 410 -59.66 -35.83 15.71
C ALA A 410 -60.84 -35.19 16.46
N SER A 411 -60.58 -34.08 17.15
CA SER A 411 -61.59 -33.13 17.59
C SER A 411 -61.90 -32.16 16.44
N ARG A 412 -63.18 -32.03 16.12
CA ARG A 412 -63.71 -31.49 14.85
C ARG A 412 -64.02 -30.00 14.92
N PHE A 413 -63.45 -29.28 15.87
CA PHE A 413 -63.79 -27.88 16.12
C PHE A 413 -62.56 -27.06 16.50
N THR A 414 -61.81 -26.61 15.49
CA THR A 414 -61.08 -25.33 15.56
C THR A 414 -61.03 -24.73 14.16
N PRO A 415 -61.47 -23.48 13.94
CA PRO A 415 -61.52 -22.87 12.62
C PRO A 415 -60.20 -22.17 12.25
N ASP A 416 -59.83 -22.35 10.98
CA ASP A 416 -59.03 -21.50 10.09
C ASP A 416 -57.80 -20.76 10.65
N ASP A 417 -56.61 -21.29 10.33
CA ASP A 417 -55.46 -20.45 9.95
C ASP A 417 -54.59 -21.17 8.88
N PHE A 418 -54.40 -20.47 7.77
CA PHE A 418 -53.60 -20.71 6.55
C PHE A 418 -52.83 -22.03 6.34
N GLY A 419 -53.37 -22.88 5.46
CA GLY A 419 -52.71 -23.55 4.32
C GLY A 419 -51.24 -24.01 4.37
N GLY A 420 -51.00 -25.17 4.98
CA GLY A 420 -50.48 -26.39 4.32
C GLY A 420 -49.08 -26.40 3.67
N MET A 421 -48.05 -26.75 4.44
CA MET A 421 -47.19 -27.94 4.24
C MET A 421 -46.79 -28.48 5.63
N GLY A 422 -46.53 -29.79 5.74
CA GLY A 422 -46.48 -30.57 6.99
C GLY A 422 -45.54 -30.04 8.08
N GLY A 423 -45.79 -30.48 9.31
CA GLY A 423 -45.04 -30.09 10.51
C GLY A 423 -43.57 -30.52 10.44
N ASP A 424 -42.75 -29.69 9.80
CA ASP A 424 -41.30 -29.67 9.97
C ASP A 424 -41.00 -28.78 11.19
N ASP A 425 -40.66 -29.41 12.32
CA ASP A 425 -40.17 -28.72 13.51
C ASP A 425 -38.81 -28.08 13.20
N ALA A 426 -38.82 -26.91 12.56
CA ALA A 426 -37.61 -26.17 12.27
C ALA A 426 -37.06 -25.54 13.55
N VAL A 427 -35.82 -25.89 13.88
CA VAL A 427 -35.10 -25.38 15.04
C VAL A 427 -34.37 -24.10 14.63
N LEU A 428 -34.65 -23.01 15.34
CA LEU A 428 -33.91 -21.76 15.20
C LEU A 428 -32.72 -21.80 16.16
N ILE A 429 -31.51 -21.82 15.60
CA ILE A 429 -30.26 -21.83 16.35
C ILE A 429 -29.68 -20.42 16.34
N THR A 430 -29.37 -19.89 17.52
CA THR A 430 -28.69 -18.60 17.71
C THR A 430 -27.26 -18.85 18.16
N LEU A 431 -26.31 -18.32 17.40
CA LEU A 431 -24.88 -18.31 17.66
C LEU A 431 -24.51 -16.95 18.26
N ASN A 432 -23.94 -16.94 19.46
CA ASN A 432 -23.32 -15.77 20.08
C ASN A 432 -21.81 -15.99 20.13
N VAL A 433 -21.05 -15.04 19.60
CA VAL A 433 -19.59 -15.02 19.65
C VAL A 433 -19.18 -13.77 20.41
N SER A 434 -18.54 -13.93 21.57
CA SER A 434 -18.14 -12.81 22.42
C SER A 434 -16.76 -13.03 23.03
N GLY A 435 -15.92 -12.00 23.08
CA GLY A 435 -14.60 -12.09 23.74
C GLY A 435 -13.52 -11.31 23.01
N ARG A 436 -12.27 -11.40 23.47
CA ARG A 436 -11.13 -10.73 22.83
C ARG A 436 -10.41 -11.72 21.94
N TYR A 437 -10.36 -11.45 20.64
CA TYR A 437 -9.62 -12.31 19.72
C TYR A 437 -8.12 -12.37 20.08
N PRO A 438 -7.45 -13.55 20.00
CA PRO A 438 -7.93 -14.86 19.53
C PRO A 438 -8.83 -15.67 20.47
N ASP A 439 -8.91 -15.26 21.73
CA ASP A 439 -9.63 -15.97 22.77
C ASP A 439 -11.10 -15.53 22.85
N VAL A 440 -11.91 -16.01 21.89
CA VAL A 440 -13.36 -15.74 21.84
C VAL A 440 -14.18 -16.92 22.38
N ASP A 441 -15.23 -16.60 23.12
CA ASP A 441 -16.21 -17.57 23.60
C ASP A 441 -17.34 -17.72 22.59
N ILE A 442 -17.79 -18.96 22.40
CA ILE A 442 -18.93 -19.30 21.53
C ILE A 442 -20.04 -19.95 22.34
N GLU A 443 -21.22 -19.35 22.30
CA GLU A 443 -22.44 -19.91 22.88
C GLU A 443 -23.47 -20.22 21.79
N LEU A 444 -24.12 -21.37 21.93
CA LEU A 444 -25.23 -21.81 21.06
C LEU A 444 -26.49 -21.92 21.89
N SER A 445 -27.57 -21.31 21.41
CA SER A 445 -28.91 -21.44 22.01
C SER A 445 -29.94 -21.75 20.94
N SER A 446 -31.08 -22.31 21.34
CA SER A 446 -32.19 -22.58 20.42
C SER A 446 -33.55 -22.28 21.03
N ASN A 447 -34.57 -22.20 20.16
CA ASN A 447 -35.96 -22.10 20.59
C ASN A 447 -36.50 -23.41 21.21
N SER A 448 -35.81 -24.54 21.06
CA SER A 448 -36.18 -25.82 21.65
C SER A 448 -35.49 -26.03 23.00
N LYS A 449 -36.26 -26.23 24.06
CA LYS A 449 -35.75 -26.52 25.42
C LYS A 449 -35.27 -27.96 25.59
N SER A 450 -35.57 -28.85 24.65
CA SER A 450 -35.21 -30.27 24.73
C SER A 450 -33.83 -30.59 24.15
N LEU A 451 -33.21 -29.66 23.43
CA LEU A 451 -31.93 -29.88 22.75
C LEU A 451 -30.77 -29.42 23.63
N THR A 452 -29.81 -30.31 23.83
CA THR A 452 -28.56 -29.98 24.54
C THR A 452 -27.61 -29.19 23.64
N GLN A 453 -26.59 -28.55 24.21
CA GLN A 453 -25.55 -27.87 23.42
C GLN A 453 -24.87 -28.82 22.42
N THR A 454 -24.68 -30.09 22.80
CA THR A 454 -24.16 -31.14 21.93
C THR A 454 -25.12 -31.45 20.77
N ASP A 455 -26.43 -31.55 21.03
CA ASP A 455 -27.42 -31.76 19.96
C ASP A 455 -27.47 -30.60 18.97
N LEU A 456 -27.36 -29.35 19.45
CA LEU A 456 -27.29 -28.17 18.60
C LEU A 456 -26.04 -28.17 17.71
N GLN A 457 -24.90 -28.60 18.23
CA GLN A 457 -23.66 -28.75 17.45
C GLN A 457 -23.79 -29.84 16.38
N TYR A 458 -24.37 -30.99 16.74
CA TYR A 458 -24.64 -32.08 15.79
C TYR A 458 -25.63 -31.64 14.69
N LEU A 459 -26.68 -30.91 15.04
CA LEU A 459 -27.65 -30.37 14.08
C LEU A 459 -27.01 -29.40 13.10
N LEU A 460 -26.10 -28.54 13.57
CA LEU A 460 -25.38 -27.60 12.71
C LEU A 460 -24.48 -28.32 11.69
N LEU A 461 -23.80 -29.40 12.07
CA LEU A 461 -22.91 -30.16 11.18
C LEU A 461 -23.62 -31.15 10.28
N THR A 462 -24.58 -31.90 10.84
CA THR A 462 -25.10 -33.11 10.21
C THR A 462 -26.54 -32.95 9.77
N GLY A 463 -27.26 -31.97 10.32
CA GLY A 463 -28.71 -31.87 10.16
C GLY A 463 -29.50 -32.89 11.00
N SER A 464 -28.84 -33.62 11.91
CA SER A 464 -29.47 -34.59 12.84
C SER A 464 -29.01 -34.38 14.29
N THR A 465 -29.80 -34.82 15.27
CA THR A 465 -29.39 -34.85 16.69
C THR A 465 -28.54 -36.09 17.00
N GLN A 466 -27.87 -36.11 18.15
CA GLN A 466 -27.05 -37.25 18.55
C GLN A 466 -27.90 -38.53 18.70
N SER A 467 -29.12 -38.40 19.22
CA SER A 467 -30.04 -39.53 19.44
C SER A 467 -30.54 -40.19 18.15
N ASP A 468 -30.71 -39.42 17.08
CA ASP A 468 -31.18 -39.95 15.78
C ASP A 468 -30.09 -40.59 14.95
N SER A 469 -28.83 -40.22 15.20
CA SER A 469 -27.72 -40.65 14.37
C SER A 469 -27.42 -42.16 14.46
N GLY A 470 -27.98 -42.89 15.44
CA GLY A 470 -28.02 -44.37 15.52
C GLY A 470 -26.67 -45.10 15.50
N LEU A 471 -25.58 -44.37 15.31
CA LEU A 471 -24.21 -44.84 15.20
C LEU A 471 -23.55 -44.58 16.55
N GLN A 472 -23.38 -45.64 17.34
CA GLN A 472 -22.29 -45.68 18.32
C GLN A 472 -20.98 -45.59 17.54
N MET A 473 -20.52 -44.37 17.25
CA MET A 473 -19.13 -44.13 16.94
C MET A 473 -18.38 -44.11 18.27
N GLU A 474 -17.69 -45.20 18.59
CA GLU A 474 -16.61 -45.21 19.59
C GLU A 474 -15.49 -44.29 19.11
N GLY A 475 -15.61 -43.03 19.49
CA GLY A 475 -14.64 -41.99 19.19
C GLY A 475 -15.25 -40.66 19.54
N SER A 476 -14.79 -40.05 20.64
CA SER A 476 -15.13 -38.68 20.97
C SER A 476 -14.76 -37.80 19.77
N PHE A 477 -15.74 -37.38 18.97
CA PHE A 477 -15.55 -36.29 18.03
C PHE A 477 -15.09 -35.10 18.86
N ASN A 478 -13.83 -34.69 18.67
CA ASN A 478 -13.22 -33.66 19.49
C ASN A 478 -13.93 -32.34 19.17
N VAL A 479 -14.77 -31.92 20.12
CA VAL A 479 -15.66 -30.75 20.11
C VAL A 479 -14.93 -29.45 19.74
N GLY A 480 -13.60 -29.43 19.86
CA GLY A 480 -12.73 -28.34 19.40
C GLY A 480 -12.83 -28.04 17.91
N LEU A 481 -13.04 -29.00 17.01
CA LEU A 481 -12.94 -28.75 15.56
C LEU A 481 -14.01 -27.79 15.02
N LEU A 482 -15.22 -27.78 15.57
CA LEU A 482 -16.30 -26.89 15.09
C LEU A 482 -16.18 -25.48 15.64
N THR A 483 -15.92 -25.37 16.96
CA THR A 483 -15.71 -24.09 17.61
C THR A 483 -14.43 -23.47 17.10
N GLU A 484 -13.36 -24.24 16.91
CA GLU A 484 -12.09 -23.80 16.33
C GLU A 484 -12.23 -23.50 14.83
N ASP A 485 -12.91 -24.31 14.01
CA ASP A 485 -13.08 -24.02 12.57
C ASP A 485 -14.08 -22.90 12.28
N VAL A 486 -15.18 -22.79 13.03
CA VAL A 486 -16.16 -21.68 12.88
C VAL A 486 -15.60 -20.41 13.50
N THR A 487 -14.89 -20.48 14.64
CA THR A 487 -14.10 -19.35 15.15
C THR A 487 -13.10 -18.94 14.10
N ASN A 488 -12.20 -19.83 13.66
CA ASN A 488 -11.18 -19.52 12.68
C ASN A 488 -11.79 -19.05 11.35
N LEU A 489 -12.98 -19.50 10.96
CA LEU A 489 -13.68 -19.01 9.76
C LEU A 489 -14.25 -17.61 9.95
N LEU A 490 -15.10 -17.39 10.97
CA LEU A 490 -15.66 -16.06 11.24
C LEU A 490 -14.53 -15.05 11.43
N THR A 491 -13.46 -15.50 12.08
CA THR A 491 -12.36 -14.68 12.53
C THR A 491 -11.31 -14.44 11.45
N ASN A 492 -10.88 -15.45 10.69
CA ASN A 492 -10.01 -15.20 9.53
C ASN A 492 -10.73 -14.42 8.44
N VAL A 493 -12.07 -14.54 8.33
CA VAL A 493 -12.83 -13.72 7.41
C VAL A 493 -12.99 -12.30 7.93
N LEU A 494 -13.47 -12.08 9.15
CA LEU A 494 -13.73 -10.75 9.68
C LEU A 494 -12.43 -9.98 9.93
N LEU A 495 -11.41 -10.62 10.51
CA LEU A 495 -10.14 -9.98 10.85
C LEU A 495 -9.14 -10.02 9.71
N GLY A 496 -9.00 -11.13 8.99
CA GLY A 496 -8.12 -11.18 7.82
C GLY A 496 -8.56 -10.18 6.75
N SER A 497 -9.87 -10.00 6.56
CA SER A 497 -10.39 -9.01 5.61
C SER A 497 -10.17 -7.57 6.06
N PHE A 498 -10.23 -7.33 7.37
CA PHE A 498 -10.16 -6.00 7.96
C PHE A 498 -8.73 -5.52 8.20
N VAL A 499 -7.88 -6.40 8.74
CA VAL A 499 -6.44 -6.19 8.94
C VAL A 499 -5.76 -5.91 7.61
N ASP A 500 -6.07 -6.67 6.55
CA ASP A 500 -5.47 -6.44 5.23
C ASP A 500 -6.01 -5.17 4.54
N ALA A 501 -7.30 -4.85 4.71
CA ALA A 501 -7.88 -3.60 4.18
C ALA A 501 -7.28 -2.35 4.84
N ILE A 502 -6.91 -2.42 6.13
CA ILE A 502 -6.34 -1.30 6.91
C ILE A 502 -4.81 -1.24 6.78
N ASN A 503 -4.12 -2.39 6.69
CA ASN A 503 -2.69 -2.49 6.36
C ASN A 503 -2.34 -1.88 4.99
N PHE A 504 -3.33 -1.52 4.18
CA PHE A 504 -3.10 -0.81 2.93
C PHE A 504 -2.49 0.57 3.07
N GLY A 505 -2.55 1.18 4.26
CA GLY A 505 -1.82 2.41 4.54
C GLY A 505 -0.33 2.16 4.76
N VAL A 506 0.03 1.00 5.33
CA VAL A 506 1.38 0.72 5.78
C VAL A 506 1.60 -0.77 6.00
N THR A 507 2.64 -1.33 5.39
CA THR A 507 3.17 -2.60 5.87
C THR A 507 4.41 -2.36 6.71
N PRO A 508 4.38 -2.66 8.01
CA PRO A 508 5.57 -2.79 8.82
C PRO A 508 6.02 -4.22 8.83
N THR A 509 7.10 -4.49 8.10
CA THR A 509 7.82 -5.76 8.15
C THR A 509 6.87 -6.96 8.19
N GLY A 510 6.22 -7.23 7.05
CA GLY A 510 5.57 -8.52 6.81
C GLY A 510 6.61 -9.62 6.96
N GLY A 511 6.61 -10.25 8.13
CA GLY A 511 7.55 -11.29 8.51
C GLY A 511 6.91 -12.25 9.49
N VAL A 512 6.08 -13.16 8.97
CA VAL A 512 6.21 -14.56 9.39
C VAL A 512 6.67 -15.32 8.16
N ASN A 513 7.99 -15.47 8.11
CA ASN A 513 8.66 -16.43 7.27
C ASN A 513 8.44 -17.80 7.94
N VAL A 514 7.69 -18.70 7.32
CA VAL A 514 8.05 -20.11 7.41
C VAL A 514 8.62 -20.47 6.05
N ASP A 515 9.85 -20.00 5.86
CA ASP A 515 10.69 -20.43 4.76
C ASP A 515 11.35 -21.74 5.20
N VAL A 516 10.97 -22.83 4.54
CA VAL A 516 11.98 -23.78 4.11
C VAL A 516 11.82 -23.94 2.59
N MET A 517 12.03 -22.85 1.84
CA MET A 517 12.41 -22.94 0.44
C MET A 517 13.92 -23.12 0.35
N ALA A 518 14.34 -24.26 -0.19
CA ALA A 518 15.60 -24.34 -0.92
C ALA A 518 15.28 -24.61 -2.39
N HIS A 519 14.93 -23.56 -3.14
CA HIS A 519 15.03 -23.58 -4.61
C HIS A 519 16.40 -23.03 -5.01
N MET A 520 17.37 -23.92 -5.25
CA MET A 520 18.61 -23.56 -5.94
C MET A 520 18.60 -24.14 -7.36
N GLY A 521 18.10 -23.36 -8.32
CA GLY A 521 18.38 -23.50 -9.75
C GLY A 521 17.88 -24.77 -10.46
N SER A 522 17.90 -24.72 -11.79
CA SER A 522 17.36 -25.71 -12.75
C SER A 522 18.04 -27.10 -12.76
N ARG A 523 18.67 -27.54 -11.65
CA ARG A 523 19.57 -28.70 -11.60
C ARG A 523 19.34 -29.69 -10.44
N LEU A 524 18.31 -29.45 -9.62
CA LEU A 524 17.95 -30.28 -8.47
C LEU A 524 16.50 -30.76 -8.57
N LYS A 525 16.29 -32.08 -8.48
CA LYS A 525 14.96 -32.69 -8.41
C LYS A 525 14.85 -33.57 -7.18
N PHE A 526 13.86 -33.29 -6.35
CA PHE A 526 13.47 -34.12 -5.21
C PHE A 526 12.17 -34.85 -5.56
N ASP A 527 12.11 -36.14 -5.25
CA ASP A 527 10.94 -36.98 -5.48
C ASP A 527 10.64 -37.74 -4.18
N THR A 528 9.47 -37.46 -3.61
CA THR A 528 8.98 -38.10 -2.39
C THR A 528 7.73 -38.89 -2.75
N LYS A 529 7.76 -40.20 -2.47
CA LYS A 529 6.64 -41.09 -2.73
C LYS A 529 6.26 -41.81 -1.45
N VAL A 530 5.04 -41.56 -0.99
CA VAL A 530 4.42 -42.23 0.15
C VAL A 530 3.44 -43.26 -0.40
N LEU A 531 3.66 -44.54 -0.08
CA LEU A 531 2.74 -45.62 -0.44
C LEU A 531 2.23 -46.22 0.86
N GLN A 532 0.94 -46.00 1.12
CA GLN A 532 0.25 -46.47 2.32
C GLN A 532 -0.52 -47.74 1.96
N GLY A 533 -0.15 -48.87 2.58
CA GLY A 533 -0.87 -50.13 2.50
C GLY A 533 -1.28 -50.59 3.91
N GLN A 534 -2.30 -51.43 4.00
CA GLN A 534 -2.82 -51.91 5.29
C GLN A 534 -1.70 -52.58 6.11
N GLY A 535 -1.24 -51.88 7.15
CA GLY A 535 -0.33 -52.40 8.18
C GLY A 535 1.15 -51.98 8.10
N THR A 536 1.63 -51.31 7.04
CA THR A 536 3.00 -50.72 7.03
C THR A 536 3.08 -49.43 6.22
N SER A 537 3.71 -48.40 6.78
CA SER A 537 4.03 -47.14 6.10
C SER A 537 5.44 -47.24 5.51
N ARG A 538 5.58 -47.20 4.19
CA ARG A 538 6.90 -47.15 3.54
C ARG A 538 7.19 -45.74 3.03
N PHE A 539 8.22 -45.13 3.58
CA PHE A 539 8.68 -43.79 3.18
C PHE A 539 9.91 -43.93 2.28
N SER A 540 9.82 -43.37 1.07
CA SER A 540 10.97 -43.33 0.16
C SER A 540 11.18 -41.90 -0.31
N ALA A 541 12.30 -41.31 0.12
CA ALA A 541 12.76 -39.99 -0.32
C ALA A 541 13.96 -40.16 -1.24
N GLY A 542 13.85 -39.67 -2.47
CA GLY A 542 14.92 -39.67 -3.45
C GLY A 542 15.36 -38.25 -3.80
N PHE A 543 16.66 -38.08 -4.00
CA PHE A 543 17.20 -36.85 -4.59
C PHE A 543 18.06 -37.19 -5.80
N HIS A 544 17.96 -36.34 -6.81
CA HIS A 544 18.83 -36.38 -7.97
C HIS A 544 19.42 -34.98 -8.19
N VAL A 545 20.74 -34.88 -8.05
CA VAL A 545 21.50 -33.65 -8.22
C VAL A 545 22.33 -33.79 -9.47
N ARG A 546 22.07 -32.93 -10.47
CA ARG A 546 22.91 -32.84 -11.66
C ARG A 546 23.88 -31.68 -11.49
N LEU A 547 25.08 -31.98 -11.01
CA LEU A 547 26.10 -30.98 -10.69
C LEU A 547 26.63 -30.31 -11.97
N THR A 548 26.78 -31.09 -13.05
CA THR A 548 27.13 -30.61 -14.39
C THR A 548 26.40 -31.44 -15.46
N ASP A 549 26.55 -31.10 -16.76
CA ASP A 549 25.95 -31.91 -17.83
C ASP A 549 26.47 -33.36 -17.86
N ARG A 550 27.62 -33.63 -17.23
CA ARG A 550 28.29 -34.95 -17.23
C ARG A 550 28.42 -35.61 -15.85
N LEU A 551 28.10 -34.89 -14.76
CA LEU A 551 28.21 -35.39 -13.38
C LEU A 551 26.85 -35.33 -12.68
N SER A 552 26.36 -36.49 -12.21
CA SER A 552 25.12 -36.58 -11.44
C SER A 552 25.28 -37.46 -10.20
N LEU A 553 24.71 -36.99 -9.10
CA LEU A 553 24.61 -37.70 -7.83
C LEU A 553 23.14 -38.09 -7.59
N GLN A 554 22.91 -39.37 -7.30
CA GLN A 554 21.59 -39.85 -6.93
C GLN A 554 21.65 -40.52 -5.57
N GLY A 555 20.80 -40.06 -4.66
CA GLY A 555 20.60 -40.67 -3.34
C GLY A 555 19.16 -41.14 -3.20
N LYS A 556 18.97 -42.30 -2.57
CA LYS A 556 17.65 -42.77 -2.16
C LYS A 556 17.71 -43.24 -0.72
N VAL A 557 16.83 -42.69 0.10
CA VAL A 557 16.62 -43.07 1.49
C VAL A 557 15.30 -43.80 1.59
N ARG A 558 15.31 -44.98 2.20
CA ARG A 558 14.13 -45.78 2.51
C ARG A 558 14.00 -45.92 4.02
N GLY A 559 12.87 -45.46 4.55
CA GLY A 559 12.41 -45.81 5.89
C GLY A 559 11.45 -46.99 5.77
N VAL A 560 11.75 -48.08 6.48
CA VAL A 560 10.86 -49.23 6.59
C VAL A 560 10.47 -49.35 8.06
N GLU A 561 9.20 -49.09 8.38
CA GLU A 561 8.64 -49.50 9.67
C GLU A 561 8.31 -50.99 9.57
N GLN A 562 9.17 -51.82 10.17
CA GLN A 562 8.81 -53.17 10.58
C GLN A 562 8.95 -53.23 12.10
N SER A 563 7.83 -53.33 12.79
CA SER A 563 7.75 -53.54 14.24
C SER A 563 7.55 -55.02 14.51
N MET A 564 8.26 -55.59 15.50
CA MET A 564 7.83 -56.81 16.20
C MET A 564 8.20 -56.86 17.71
N ASP A 565 8.82 -55.83 18.30
CA ASP A 565 9.12 -55.78 19.75
C ASP A 565 8.61 -54.46 20.38
N PRO A 566 7.84 -54.46 21.49
CA PRO A 566 7.27 -53.23 22.07
C PRO A 566 8.29 -52.27 22.68
N ASP A 567 9.54 -52.71 22.92
CA ASP A 567 10.54 -51.91 23.64
C ASP A 567 11.67 -51.33 22.74
N GLU A 568 11.65 -51.56 21.42
CA GLU A 568 12.57 -50.91 20.47
C GLU A 568 11.85 -49.97 19.49
N ILE A 569 11.84 -48.67 19.78
CA ILE A 569 11.51 -47.63 18.79
C ILE A 569 12.78 -47.30 18.00
N GLY A 570 13.08 -48.11 16.99
CA GLY A 570 14.18 -47.89 16.06
C GLY A 570 13.70 -47.72 14.62
N GLN A 571 13.71 -46.49 14.09
CA GLN A 571 13.49 -46.26 12.66
C GLN A 571 14.75 -46.69 11.89
N THR A 572 14.65 -47.77 11.12
CA THR A 572 15.78 -48.23 10.28
C THR A 572 15.78 -47.49 8.95
N TYR A 573 16.84 -46.72 8.70
CA TYR A 573 17.02 -45.94 7.48
C TYR A 573 18.07 -46.56 6.58
N GLU A 574 17.65 -47.12 5.44
CA GLU A 574 18.59 -47.56 4.41
C GLU A 574 18.87 -46.41 3.43
N THR A 575 20.15 -46.02 3.32
CA THR A 575 20.60 -45.01 2.37
C THR A 575 21.45 -45.64 1.28
N LYS A 576 21.08 -45.43 0.02
CA LYS A 576 21.86 -45.86 -1.15
C LYS A 576 22.26 -44.65 -1.99
N LEU A 577 23.57 -44.42 -2.09
CA LEU A 577 24.17 -43.36 -2.90
C LEU A 577 24.82 -43.96 -4.14
N ARG A 578 24.51 -43.40 -5.31
CA ARG A 578 25.13 -43.78 -6.59
C ARG A 578 25.66 -42.52 -7.26
N TYR A 579 26.96 -42.50 -7.51
CA TYR A 579 27.63 -41.50 -8.32
C TYR A 579 28.03 -42.13 -9.67
N ARG A 580 27.99 -41.34 -10.74
CA ARG A 580 28.44 -41.78 -12.07
C ARG A 580 29.41 -40.75 -12.63
N ILE A 581 30.64 -41.20 -12.87
CA ILE A 581 31.70 -40.43 -13.52
C ILE A 581 32.07 -41.22 -14.78
N PRO A 582 31.68 -40.76 -15.99
CA PRO A 582 32.21 -41.37 -17.21
C PRO A 582 33.69 -40.98 -17.35
N ILE A 583 34.55 -41.97 -17.55
CA ILE A 583 35.96 -41.77 -17.86
C ILE A 583 36.07 -41.84 -19.37
N ASP A 584 36.29 -40.68 -19.99
CA ASP A 584 36.95 -40.54 -21.30
C ASP A 584 38.17 -39.63 -21.10
#